data_AF-U6K2K0-F1
#
_entry.id   AF-U6K2K0-F1
#
_cell.length_a   1.000
_cell.length_b   1.000
_cell.length_c   1.000
_cell.angle_alpha   90.00
_cell.angle_beta   90.00
_cell.angle_gamma   90.00
#
_symmetry.space_group_name_H-M   'P 1'
#
loop_
_entity.id
_entity.type
_entity.pdbx_description
1 polymer ?
#
loop_
_entity_poly.entity_id
_entity_poly.type
_entity_poly.pdbx_seq_one_letter_code
_entity_poly.pdbx_strand_id
1 'polypeptide(L)'
;MFEPERISGAAAAAAAAAAAGTAATAAAADETETTSAAADAAAAAAAAAVCTADAQQQMLLSFAALSPSSSDTVFTAPKARPAAAAAATAAAAAAAAAASGVHVSPLKKLVEETQKAKAALLQQQLIEEKEEERAEAERLEALRQQAERERKEKEEAARRQALLEQQRLEEERRKQELLLQQQQQQQREKEERERQQREKEKEEQQRQQQLLLQQQQQQQQQQQLQLEQQQQQQQQQQQQQQLQQQDQQQQQQQQSAEATRM
;
A
#
# COMPACT_ATOMS: atom_id res chain seq x y z
N MET A 1 5.55 28.51 -39.51
CA MET A 1 4.94 27.45 -40.33
C MET A 1 5.73 26.18 -40.08
N PHE A 2 5.22 25.33 -39.19
CA PHE A 2 5.71 23.98 -38.95
C PHE A 2 4.45 23.16 -38.68
N GLU A 3 4.14 22.23 -39.58
CA GLU A 3 3.00 21.33 -39.44
C GLU A 3 3.39 20.18 -38.50
N PRO A 4 2.59 19.86 -37.47
CA PRO A 4 2.77 18.65 -36.70
C PRO A 4 2.17 17.46 -37.47
N GLU A 5 3.02 16.47 -37.73
CA GLU A 5 2.63 15.18 -38.32
C GLU A 5 1.57 14.48 -37.47
N ARG A 6 0.51 14.05 -38.15
CA ARG A 6 -0.59 13.26 -37.61
C ARG A 6 -0.14 11.81 -37.48
N ILE A 7 0.25 11.40 -36.28
CA ILE A 7 0.29 9.97 -35.92
C ILE A 7 -1.11 9.58 -35.45
N SER A 8 -2.00 9.34 -36.40
CA SER A 8 -3.33 8.77 -36.17
C SER A 8 -3.35 7.31 -36.61
N GLY A 9 -3.62 6.42 -35.66
CA GLY A 9 -4.31 5.16 -35.92
C GLY A 9 -3.46 3.89 -35.89
N ALA A 10 -3.55 3.14 -34.79
CA ALA A 10 -3.62 1.65 -34.77
C ALA A 10 -3.66 1.06 -33.33
N ALA A 11 -4.48 1.60 -32.42
CA ALA A 11 -4.64 0.99 -31.08
C ALA A 11 -6.06 1.16 -30.49
N ALA A 12 -7.09 1.19 -31.35
CA ALA A 12 -8.49 1.30 -30.94
C ALA A 12 -9.32 0.18 -31.60
N ALA A 13 -9.07 -1.07 -31.21
CA ALA A 13 -9.85 -2.23 -31.69
C ALA A 13 -9.92 -3.39 -30.69
N ALA A 14 -9.88 -3.12 -29.37
CA ALA A 14 -10.03 -4.15 -28.33
C ALA A 14 -10.91 -3.72 -27.14
N ALA A 15 -11.76 -2.70 -27.30
CA ALA A 15 -12.60 -2.16 -26.23
C ALA A 15 -14.09 -2.06 -26.62
N ALA A 16 -14.59 -2.95 -27.48
CA ALA A 16 -15.96 -2.90 -28.01
C ALA A 16 -16.74 -4.23 -27.90
N ALA A 17 -16.39 -5.12 -26.95
CA ALA A 17 -17.08 -6.40 -26.77
C ALA A 17 -17.64 -6.63 -25.35
N ALA A 18 -17.64 -5.62 -24.48
CA ALA A 18 -18.12 -5.75 -23.08
C ALA A 18 -19.26 -4.76 -22.71
N ALA A 19 -19.94 -4.17 -23.70
CA ALA A 19 -20.98 -3.15 -23.49
C ALA A 19 -22.32 -3.53 -24.14
N ALA A 20 -22.69 -4.80 -24.12
CA ALA A 20 -23.98 -5.28 -24.63
C ALA A 20 -24.52 -6.41 -23.73
N GLY A 21 -24.89 -6.08 -22.49
CA GLY A 21 -25.47 -7.09 -21.61
C GLY A 21 -25.86 -6.67 -20.20
N THR A 22 -26.46 -5.49 -19.99
CA THR A 22 -27.22 -5.19 -18.75
C THR A 22 -28.15 -3.99 -18.96
N ALA A 23 -29.12 -4.13 -19.84
CA ALA A 23 -30.24 -3.20 -19.98
C ALA A 23 -31.55 -3.99 -20.04
N ALA A 24 -31.88 -4.72 -18.98
CA ALA A 24 -33.21 -5.26 -18.72
C ALA A 24 -33.29 -5.80 -17.29
N THR A 25 -33.75 -4.98 -16.35
CA THR A 25 -34.65 -5.34 -15.23
C THR A 25 -34.72 -4.17 -14.24
N ALA A 26 -35.57 -3.20 -14.55
CA ALA A 26 -36.07 -2.22 -13.61
C ALA A 26 -37.60 -2.22 -13.74
N ALA A 27 -38.26 -3.14 -13.03
CA ALA A 27 -39.68 -3.07 -12.64
C ALA A 27 -40.10 -4.38 -11.94
N ALA A 28 -39.89 -4.45 -10.63
CA ALA A 28 -40.78 -5.12 -9.68
C ALA A 28 -40.21 -4.92 -8.27
N ALA A 29 -40.86 -4.03 -7.52
CA ALA A 29 -40.83 -4.11 -6.07
C ALA A 29 -41.65 -5.35 -5.68
N ASP A 30 -41.04 -6.30 -4.97
CA ASP A 30 -41.58 -6.82 -3.72
C ASP A 30 -40.60 -7.79 -3.07
N GLU A 31 -40.73 -7.89 -1.76
CA GLU A 31 -39.96 -8.67 -0.79
C GLU A 31 -39.34 -9.99 -1.29
N THR A 32 -38.05 -10.20 -1.00
CA THR A 32 -37.50 -11.44 -0.41
C THR A 32 -35.97 -11.34 -0.23
N GLU A 33 -35.52 -11.56 1.00
CA GLU A 33 -34.13 -11.90 1.33
C GLU A 33 -33.71 -13.20 0.63
N THR A 34 -32.41 -13.49 0.62
CA THR A 34 -31.73 -14.70 0.09
C THR A 34 -31.56 -14.82 -1.43
N THR A 35 -30.43 -14.29 -1.96
CA THR A 35 -29.43 -15.03 -2.78
C THR A 35 -28.30 -14.10 -3.21
N SER A 36 -27.14 -14.15 -2.55
CA SER A 36 -25.93 -13.39 -2.92
C SER A 36 -24.70 -14.27 -3.21
N ALA A 37 -24.91 -15.50 -3.72
CA ALA A 37 -23.84 -16.50 -3.83
C ALA A 37 -23.46 -16.90 -5.28
N ALA A 38 -23.95 -16.22 -6.32
CA ALA A 38 -23.79 -16.69 -7.70
C ALA A 38 -22.98 -15.77 -8.64
N ALA A 39 -22.55 -14.58 -8.21
CA ALA A 39 -21.84 -13.64 -9.08
C ALA A 39 -20.30 -13.75 -9.01
N ASP A 40 -19.73 -14.37 -7.98
CA ASP A 40 -18.27 -14.45 -7.79
C ASP A 40 -17.59 -15.64 -8.49
N ALA A 41 -18.35 -16.51 -9.16
CA ALA A 41 -17.78 -17.70 -9.82
C ALA A 41 -17.18 -17.42 -11.22
N ALA A 42 -17.50 -16.30 -11.86
CA ALA A 42 -17.06 -16.02 -13.24
C ALA A 42 -15.73 -15.26 -13.34
N ALA A 43 -15.31 -14.53 -12.28
CA ALA A 43 -14.04 -13.79 -12.28
C ALA A 43 -12.82 -14.64 -11.89
N ALA A 44 -13.03 -15.82 -11.28
CA ALA A 44 -11.96 -16.72 -10.87
C ALA A 44 -11.37 -17.58 -12.01
N ALA A 45 -12.04 -17.67 -13.16
CA ALA A 45 -11.59 -18.52 -14.28
C ALA A 45 -10.55 -17.85 -15.20
N ALA A 46 -10.47 -16.51 -15.22
CA ALA A 46 -9.54 -15.79 -16.10
C ALA A 46 -8.13 -15.58 -15.51
N ALA A 47 -7.98 -15.71 -14.18
CA ALA A 47 -6.68 -15.57 -13.50
C ALA A 47 -5.84 -16.87 -13.51
N ALA A 48 -6.43 -18.01 -13.85
CA ALA A 48 -5.74 -19.30 -13.84
C ALA A 48 -4.90 -19.60 -15.10
N ALA A 49 -5.07 -18.82 -16.19
CA ALA A 49 -4.40 -19.09 -17.48
C ALA A 49 -3.05 -18.36 -17.67
N VAL A 50 -2.69 -17.41 -16.79
CA VAL A 50 -1.46 -16.61 -16.94
C VAL A 50 -0.31 -17.09 -16.03
N CYS A 51 -0.59 -17.93 -15.03
CA CYS A 51 0.45 -18.45 -14.12
C CYS A 51 1.16 -19.73 -14.58
N THR A 52 0.85 -20.30 -15.76
CA THR A 52 1.48 -21.55 -16.23
C THR A 52 2.68 -21.36 -17.16
N ALA A 53 2.98 -20.14 -17.60
CA ALA A 53 4.13 -19.89 -18.49
C ALA A 53 5.46 -19.66 -17.74
N ASP A 54 5.43 -19.14 -16.51
CA ASP A 54 6.66 -18.77 -15.78
C ASP A 54 7.26 -19.93 -14.95
N ALA A 55 6.43 -20.91 -14.58
CA ALA A 55 6.87 -22.05 -13.77
C ALA A 55 7.74 -23.06 -14.54
N GLN A 56 7.76 -23.04 -15.89
CA GLN A 56 8.61 -23.93 -16.69
C GLN A 56 10.01 -23.39 -17.01
N GLN A 57 10.27 -22.08 -16.87
CA GLN A 57 11.61 -21.54 -17.13
C GLN A 57 12.56 -21.62 -15.92
N GLN A 58 12.06 -21.75 -14.69
CA GLN A 58 12.93 -21.86 -13.52
C GLN A 58 13.42 -23.28 -13.20
N MET A 59 12.82 -24.34 -13.77
CA MET A 59 13.32 -25.71 -13.56
C MET A 59 14.53 -26.10 -14.43
N LEU A 60 14.92 -25.26 -15.40
CA LEU A 60 16.09 -25.53 -16.28
C LEU A 60 17.41 -24.92 -15.78
N LEU A 61 17.40 -24.08 -14.74
CA LEU A 61 18.61 -23.39 -14.26
C LEU A 61 19.19 -23.94 -12.94
N SER A 62 18.54 -24.92 -12.29
CA SER A 62 19.00 -25.45 -11.00
C SER A 62 19.77 -26.78 -11.07
N PHE A 63 20.12 -27.27 -12.27
CA PHE A 63 20.82 -28.55 -12.43
C PHE A 63 22.35 -28.48 -12.53
N ALA A 64 22.97 -27.35 -12.20
CA ALA A 64 24.40 -27.15 -12.39
C ALA A 64 25.13 -26.64 -11.13
N ALA A 65 25.17 -27.44 -10.06
CA ALA A 65 26.22 -27.38 -9.03
C ALA A 65 26.05 -28.48 -7.95
N LEU A 66 26.21 -29.75 -8.32
CA LEU A 66 26.52 -30.79 -7.35
C LEU A 66 27.96 -31.23 -7.59
N SER A 67 28.88 -30.51 -6.94
CA SER A 67 30.26 -30.97 -6.73
C SER A 67 30.23 -32.16 -5.77
N PRO A 68 30.74 -33.33 -6.15
CA PRO A 68 30.95 -34.43 -5.20
C PRO A 68 32.14 -34.06 -4.31
N SER A 69 31.85 -33.68 -3.05
CA SER A 69 32.87 -33.60 -2.01
C SER A 69 33.28 -35.02 -1.64
N SER A 70 34.47 -35.40 -2.11
CA SER A 70 35.21 -36.59 -1.75
C SER A 70 35.39 -36.66 -0.24
N SER A 71 34.59 -37.50 0.43
CA SER A 71 34.89 -37.97 1.78
C SER A 71 35.83 -39.16 1.71
N ASP A 72 37.06 -38.92 2.16
CA ASP A 72 38.06 -39.93 2.50
C ASP A 72 37.45 -40.98 3.44
N THR A 73 37.08 -42.13 2.90
CA THR A 73 36.87 -43.34 3.70
C THR A 73 38.24 -43.90 4.05
N VAL A 74 38.73 -43.59 5.24
CA VAL A 74 39.89 -44.27 5.83
C VAL A 74 39.51 -45.74 6.06
N PHE A 75 39.89 -46.59 5.11
CA PHE A 75 39.79 -48.04 5.17
C PHE A 75 40.84 -48.54 6.17
N THR A 76 40.48 -48.62 7.46
CA THR A 76 41.31 -49.31 8.46
C THR A 76 41.16 -50.82 8.27
N ALA A 77 42.12 -51.40 7.56
CA ALA A 77 42.28 -52.84 7.45
C ALA A 77 42.38 -53.50 8.84
N PRO A 78 41.61 -54.56 9.14
CA PRO A 78 41.84 -55.34 10.35
C PRO A 78 43.19 -56.06 10.23
N LYS A 79 44.12 -55.66 11.10
CA LYS A 79 45.42 -56.29 11.30
C LYS A 79 45.22 -57.77 11.61
N ALA A 80 45.58 -58.62 10.64
CA ALA A 80 45.63 -60.07 10.78
C ALA A 80 46.47 -60.44 12.01
N ARG A 81 45.81 -61.09 12.98
CA ARG A 81 46.47 -61.68 14.15
C ARG A 81 46.89 -63.11 13.78
N PRO A 82 48.14 -63.53 14.02
CA PRO A 82 48.60 -64.86 13.66
C PRO A 82 47.92 -65.91 14.54
N ALA A 83 47.07 -66.74 13.92
CA ALA A 83 46.63 -68.01 14.46
C ALA A 83 47.75 -69.04 14.25
N ALA A 84 48.65 -69.16 15.21
CA ALA A 84 49.60 -70.26 15.30
C ALA A 84 49.87 -70.55 16.78
N ALA A 85 49.90 -71.84 17.12
CA ALA A 85 50.22 -72.43 18.42
C ALA A 85 49.10 -72.47 19.48
N ALA A 86 48.13 -73.37 19.27
CA ALA A 86 47.43 -74.06 20.37
C ALA A 86 46.90 -75.43 19.90
N ALA A 87 47.72 -76.19 19.18
CA ALA A 87 47.46 -77.59 18.83
C ALA A 87 48.47 -78.47 19.58
N ALA A 88 48.37 -78.58 20.91
CA ALA A 88 49.24 -79.48 21.68
C ALA A 88 48.72 -79.88 23.08
N THR A 89 47.46 -79.64 23.45
CA THR A 89 46.94 -80.00 24.79
C THR A 89 45.55 -80.63 24.76
N ALA A 90 45.15 -81.24 23.64
CA ALA A 90 43.88 -81.95 23.51
C ALA A 90 44.00 -83.49 23.59
N ALA A 91 45.14 -84.03 24.03
CA ALA A 91 45.37 -85.48 24.10
C ALA A 91 45.31 -86.08 25.53
N ALA A 92 45.21 -85.26 26.59
CA ALA A 92 45.34 -85.75 27.97
C ALA A 92 44.04 -85.69 28.82
N ALA A 93 42.95 -85.10 28.32
CA ALA A 93 41.69 -84.97 29.09
C ALA A 93 40.63 -86.03 28.75
N ALA A 94 40.91 -86.96 27.84
CA ALA A 94 39.97 -88.02 27.44
C ALA A 94 39.92 -89.23 28.40
N ALA A 95 40.81 -89.29 29.41
CA ALA A 95 40.94 -90.48 30.27
C ALA A 95 40.23 -90.39 31.64
N ALA A 96 39.69 -89.23 32.03
CA ALA A 96 39.16 -89.02 33.40
C ALA A 96 37.62 -88.93 33.51
N ALA A 97 36.87 -89.13 32.41
CA ALA A 97 35.41 -89.02 32.40
C ALA A 97 34.66 -90.39 32.48
N ALA A 98 35.36 -91.48 32.78
CA ALA A 98 34.81 -92.83 32.79
C ALA A 98 34.22 -93.30 34.14
N ALA A 99 34.21 -92.45 35.18
CA ALA A 99 33.92 -92.88 36.55
C ALA A 99 32.73 -92.19 37.24
N SER A 100 31.78 -91.62 36.49
CA SER A 100 30.52 -91.14 37.08
C SER A 100 29.32 -91.59 36.25
N GLY A 101 28.74 -92.71 36.69
CA GLY A 101 27.59 -93.34 36.09
C GLY A 101 26.32 -92.52 36.28
N VAL A 102 25.93 -91.81 35.23
CA VAL A 102 24.53 -91.65 34.81
C VAL A 102 24.54 -91.79 33.29
N HIS A 103 24.31 -93.00 32.78
CA HIS A 103 24.25 -93.28 31.34
C HIS A 103 23.01 -92.66 30.71
N VAL A 104 23.05 -91.36 30.46
CA VAL A 104 22.16 -90.71 29.51
C VAL A 104 22.73 -90.99 28.12
N SER A 105 21.99 -91.72 27.27
CA SER A 105 22.40 -92.03 25.90
C SER A 105 22.83 -90.75 25.16
N PRO A 106 23.99 -90.72 24.48
CA PRO A 106 24.52 -89.51 23.82
C PRO A 106 23.53 -88.85 22.85
N LEU A 107 22.64 -89.64 22.25
CA LEU A 107 21.54 -89.16 21.40
C LEU A 107 20.55 -88.23 22.13
N LYS A 108 20.23 -88.48 23.40
CA LYS A 108 19.31 -87.62 24.18
C LYS A 108 19.93 -86.24 24.44
N LYS A 109 21.22 -86.19 24.77
CA LYS A 109 21.96 -84.92 24.93
C LYS A 109 21.98 -84.12 23.64
N LEU A 110 22.24 -84.77 22.51
CA LEU A 110 22.21 -84.11 21.20
C LEU A 110 20.81 -83.55 20.86
N VAL A 111 19.75 -84.31 21.14
CA VAL A 111 18.37 -83.84 20.91
C VAL A 111 18.03 -82.67 21.83
N GLU A 112 18.38 -82.72 23.11
CA GLU A 112 18.17 -81.60 24.04
C GLU A 112 18.98 -80.36 23.65
N GLU A 113 20.24 -80.51 23.25
CA GLU A 113 21.08 -79.42 22.74
C GLU A 113 20.53 -78.84 21.45
N THR A 114 20.03 -79.67 20.54
CA THR A 114 19.38 -79.23 19.30
C THR A 114 18.08 -78.48 19.59
N GLN A 115 17.26 -78.96 20.53
CA GLN A 115 16.04 -78.29 20.95
C GLN A 115 16.34 -76.95 21.64
N LYS A 116 17.36 -76.90 22.51
CA LYS A 116 17.82 -75.65 23.15
C LYS A 116 18.37 -74.66 22.14
N ALA A 117 19.19 -75.10 21.18
CA ALA A 117 19.71 -74.25 20.11
C ALA A 117 18.57 -73.70 19.23
N LYS A 118 17.58 -74.53 18.90
CA LYS A 118 16.38 -74.09 18.17
C LYS A 118 15.57 -73.06 18.96
N ALA A 119 15.35 -73.29 20.26
CA ALA A 119 14.64 -72.35 21.12
C ALA A 119 15.39 -71.02 21.27
N ALA A 120 16.72 -71.06 21.43
CA ALA A 120 17.57 -69.87 21.48
C ALA A 120 17.54 -69.07 20.17
N LEU A 121 17.57 -69.76 19.02
CA LEU A 121 17.49 -69.10 17.71
C LEU A 121 16.12 -68.44 17.49
N LEU A 122 15.02 -69.09 17.87
CA LEU A 122 13.69 -68.48 17.80
C LEU A 122 13.56 -67.29 18.77
N GLN A 123 14.14 -67.39 19.97
CA GLN A 123 14.17 -66.28 20.91
C GLN A 123 14.98 -65.10 20.37
N GLN A 124 16.12 -65.36 19.72
CA GLN A 124 16.93 -64.34 19.08
C GLN A 124 16.16 -63.64 17.95
N GLN A 125 15.50 -64.41 17.07
CA GLN A 125 14.66 -63.84 16.01
C GLN A 125 13.55 -62.93 16.56
N LEU A 126 12.90 -63.32 17.65
CA LEU A 126 11.88 -62.49 18.30
C LEU A 126 12.43 -61.21 18.93
N ILE A 127 13.70 -61.21 19.36
CA ILE A 127 14.35 -60.00 19.88
C ILE A 127 14.71 -59.08 18.70
N GLU A 128 15.30 -59.63 17.64
CA GLU A 128 15.65 -58.88 16.43
C GLU A 128 14.40 -58.23 15.80
N GLU A 129 13.29 -58.97 15.64
CA GLU A 129 12.02 -58.43 15.11
C GLU A 129 11.48 -57.27 15.97
N LYS A 130 11.58 -57.38 17.30
CA LYS A 130 11.16 -56.30 18.21
C LYS A 130 12.08 -55.09 18.17
N GLU A 131 13.38 -55.30 17.95
CA GLU A 131 14.34 -54.22 17.79
C GLU A 131 14.12 -53.49 16.46
N GLU A 132 13.85 -54.23 15.38
CA GLU A 132 13.46 -53.66 14.08
C GLU A 132 12.16 -52.84 14.20
N GLU A 133 11.11 -53.39 14.83
CA GLU A 133 9.85 -52.67 15.04
C GLU A 133 10.04 -51.37 15.84
N ARG A 134 10.92 -51.39 16.85
CA ARG A 134 11.26 -50.19 17.63
C ARG A 134 12.03 -49.17 16.80
N ALA A 135 13.00 -49.62 15.99
CA ALA A 135 13.78 -48.75 15.13
C ALA A 135 12.90 -48.09 14.05
N GLU A 136 11.95 -48.84 13.48
CA GLU A 136 10.97 -48.31 12.54
C GLU A 136 10.02 -47.29 13.20
N ALA A 137 9.54 -47.58 14.41
CA ALA A 137 8.71 -46.67 15.18
C ALA A 137 9.45 -45.36 15.51
N GLU A 138 10.71 -45.44 15.95
CA GLU A 138 11.55 -44.27 16.22
C GLU A 138 11.80 -43.45 14.95
N ARG A 139 12.05 -44.10 13.81
CA ARG A 139 12.22 -43.42 12.53
C ARG A 139 10.96 -42.70 12.08
N LEU A 140 9.79 -43.30 12.25
CA LEU A 140 8.50 -42.68 11.95
C LEU A 140 8.22 -41.50 12.89
N GLU A 141 8.56 -41.61 14.17
CA GLU A 141 8.43 -40.53 15.13
C GLU A 141 9.35 -39.35 14.78
N ALA A 142 10.62 -39.62 14.46
CA ALA A 142 11.56 -38.59 14.01
C ALA A 142 11.07 -37.86 12.76
N LEU A 143 10.51 -38.59 11.80
CA LEU A 143 9.94 -38.00 10.58
C LEU A 143 8.71 -37.13 10.88
N ARG A 144 7.85 -37.55 11.82
CA ARG A 144 6.73 -36.72 12.30
C ARG A 144 7.21 -35.44 13.00
N GLN A 145 8.21 -35.54 13.86
CA GLN A 145 8.79 -34.39 14.54
C GLN A 145 9.42 -33.40 13.54
N GLN A 146 10.09 -33.91 12.50
CA GLN A 146 10.65 -33.07 11.44
C GLN A 146 9.53 -32.33 10.67
N ALA A 147 8.47 -33.04 10.29
CA ALA A 147 7.32 -32.42 9.62
C ALA A 147 6.62 -31.37 10.50
N GLU A 148 6.53 -31.60 11.81
CA GLU A 148 5.97 -30.62 12.74
C GLU A 148 6.85 -29.37 12.87
N ARG A 149 8.18 -29.53 12.93
CA ARG A 149 9.12 -28.40 12.95
C ARG A 149 9.04 -27.58 11.68
N GLU A 150 9.01 -28.23 10.51
CA GLU A 150 8.88 -27.54 9.22
C GLU A 150 7.55 -26.79 9.13
N ARG A 151 6.45 -27.36 9.64
CA ARG A 151 5.16 -26.69 9.70
C ARG A 151 5.21 -25.44 10.59
N LYS A 152 5.82 -25.54 11.77
CA LYS A 152 6.00 -24.40 12.69
C LYS A 152 6.85 -23.30 12.07
N GLU A 153 7.96 -23.64 11.41
CA GLU A 153 8.83 -22.67 10.74
C GLU A 153 8.08 -21.95 9.60
N LYS A 154 7.31 -22.67 8.80
CA LYS A 154 6.46 -22.07 7.75
C LYS A 154 5.39 -21.15 8.34
N GLU A 155 4.77 -21.52 9.44
CA GLU A 155 3.77 -20.69 10.12
C GLU A 155 4.40 -19.41 10.70
N GLU A 156 5.56 -19.51 11.33
CA GLU A 156 6.30 -18.34 11.83
C GLU A 156 6.76 -17.42 10.69
N ALA A 157 7.24 -17.99 9.58
CA ALA A 157 7.61 -17.23 8.40
C ALA A 157 6.40 -16.49 7.79
N ALA A 158 5.26 -17.17 7.65
CA ALA A 158 4.02 -16.57 7.17
C ALA A 158 3.53 -15.46 8.10
N ARG A 159 3.59 -15.68 9.42
CA ARG A 159 3.24 -14.66 10.42
C ARG A 159 4.14 -13.44 10.33
N ARG A 160 5.44 -13.63 10.12
CA ARG A 160 6.41 -12.54 9.93
C ARG A 160 6.12 -11.75 8.66
N GLN A 161 5.80 -12.43 7.55
CA GLN A 161 5.40 -11.76 6.31
C GLN A 161 4.12 -10.94 6.49
N ALA A 162 3.09 -11.50 7.12
CA ALA A 162 1.84 -10.80 7.38
C ALA A 162 2.04 -9.52 8.23
N LEU A 163 2.96 -9.56 9.20
CA LEU A 163 3.29 -8.38 10.01
C LEU A 163 3.98 -7.29 9.19
N LEU A 164 4.90 -7.66 8.30
CA LEU A 164 5.56 -6.70 7.40
C LEU A 164 4.58 -6.09 6.40
N GLU A 165 3.65 -6.88 5.87
CA GLU A 165 2.58 -6.38 5.00
C GLU A 165 1.65 -5.41 5.75
N GLN A 166 1.29 -5.72 7.00
CA GLN A 166 0.50 -4.83 7.84
C GLN A 166 1.22 -3.49 8.08
N GLN A 167 2.52 -3.52 8.36
CA GLN A 167 3.32 -2.29 8.52
C GLN A 167 3.35 -1.45 7.24
N ARG A 168 3.52 -2.09 6.08
CA ARG A 168 3.49 -1.37 4.78
C ARG A 168 2.15 -0.71 4.53
N LEU A 169 1.05 -1.41 4.81
CA LEU A 169 -0.30 -0.87 4.63
C LEU A 169 -0.55 0.30 5.58
N GLU A 170 -0.07 0.22 6.83
CA GLU A 170 -0.16 1.34 7.77
C GLU A 170 0.67 2.55 7.32
N GLU A 171 1.89 2.34 6.80
CA GLU A 171 2.71 3.42 6.23
C GLU A 171 2.05 4.07 5.01
N GLU A 172 1.46 3.29 4.11
CA GLU A 172 0.70 3.80 2.96
C GLU A 172 -0.50 4.62 3.40
N ARG A 173 -1.24 4.15 4.40
CA ARG A 173 -2.37 4.88 4.97
C ARG A 173 -1.92 6.22 5.58
N ARG A 174 -0.83 6.22 6.34
CA ARG A 174 -0.24 7.47 6.91
C ARG A 174 0.18 8.45 5.82
N LYS A 175 0.79 7.95 4.73
CA LYS A 175 1.15 8.80 3.57
C LYS A 175 -0.09 9.39 2.91
N GLN A 176 -1.15 8.60 2.76
CA GLN A 176 -2.40 9.07 2.18
C GLN A 176 -3.09 10.13 3.06
N GLU A 177 -3.12 9.93 4.38
CA GLU A 177 -3.63 10.90 5.34
C GLU A 177 -2.83 12.21 5.31
N LEU A 178 -1.50 12.14 5.23
CA LEU A 178 -0.62 13.31 5.10
C LEU A 178 -0.89 14.08 3.80
N LEU A 179 -1.07 13.37 2.69
CA LEU A 179 -1.37 13.97 1.39
C LEU A 179 -2.73 14.69 1.40
N LEU A 180 -3.74 14.07 2.02
CA LEU A 180 -5.05 14.69 2.22
C LEU A 180 -4.94 15.96 3.08
N GLN A 181 -4.17 15.91 4.17
CA GLN A 181 -3.94 17.06 5.04
C GLN A 181 -3.24 18.20 4.28
N GLN A 182 -2.23 17.89 3.47
CA GLN A 182 -1.55 18.89 2.63
C GLN A 182 -2.51 19.53 1.62
N GLN A 183 -3.37 18.73 0.99
CA GLN A 183 -4.37 19.27 0.06
C GLN A 183 -5.37 20.20 0.76
N GLN A 184 -5.82 19.87 1.98
CA GLN A 184 -6.66 20.75 2.78
C GLN A 184 -5.96 22.07 3.14
N GLN A 185 -4.68 22.02 3.51
CA GLN A 185 -3.91 23.24 3.80
C GLN A 185 -3.80 24.14 2.56
N GLN A 186 -3.52 23.56 1.39
CA GLN A 186 -3.48 24.33 0.14
C GLN A 186 -4.85 24.93 -0.22
N GLN A 187 -5.96 24.24 0.04
CA GLN A 187 -7.29 24.79 -0.17
C GLN A 187 -7.58 25.97 0.77
N ARG A 188 -7.23 25.85 2.06
CA ARG A 188 -7.37 26.95 3.02
C ARG A 188 -6.53 28.16 2.63
N GLU A 189 -5.28 27.95 2.23
CA GLU A 189 -4.41 29.05 1.78
C GLU A 189 -4.97 29.74 0.52
N LYS A 190 -5.54 28.98 -0.42
CA LYS A 190 -6.22 29.56 -1.59
C LYS A 190 -7.45 30.37 -1.19
N GLU A 191 -8.28 29.87 -0.27
CA GLU A 191 -9.46 30.58 0.21
C GLU A 191 -9.07 31.87 0.95
N GLU A 192 -8.03 31.84 1.79
CA GLU A 192 -7.51 33.04 2.46
C GLU A 192 -7.00 34.08 1.47
N ARG A 193 -6.25 33.65 0.43
CA ARG A 193 -5.81 34.56 -0.63
C ARG A 193 -6.98 35.17 -1.39
N GLU A 194 -8.03 34.39 -1.69
CA GLU A 194 -9.23 34.90 -2.35
C GLU A 194 -9.98 35.89 -1.46
N ARG A 195 -10.10 35.62 -0.15
CA ARG A 195 -10.69 36.55 0.81
C ARG A 195 -9.92 37.88 0.86
N GLN A 196 -8.59 37.83 0.91
CA GLN A 196 -7.76 39.04 0.89
C GLN A 196 -7.91 39.82 -0.42
N GLN A 197 -8.03 39.15 -1.57
CA GLN A 197 -8.29 39.82 -2.84
C GLN A 197 -9.65 40.51 -2.84
N ARG A 198 -10.70 39.83 -2.38
CA ARG A 198 -12.04 40.43 -2.26
C ARG A 198 -12.08 41.61 -1.29
N GLU A 199 -11.31 41.57 -0.21
CA GLU A 199 -11.18 42.71 0.71
C GLU A 199 -10.50 43.90 0.04
N LYS A 200 -9.40 43.69 -0.70
CA LYS A 200 -8.72 44.74 -1.46
C LYS A 200 -9.62 45.34 -2.54
N GLU A 201 -10.38 44.53 -3.26
CA GLU A 201 -11.35 45.01 -4.26
C GLU A 201 -12.45 45.87 -3.62
N LYS A 202 -12.95 45.47 -2.43
CA LYS A 202 -13.92 46.27 -1.67
C LYS A 202 -13.33 47.59 -1.19
N GLU A 203 -12.10 47.58 -0.69
CA GLU A 203 -11.39 48.79 -0.26
C GLU A 203 -11.18 49.74 -1.44
N GLU A 204 -10.78 49.21 -2.60
CA GLU A 204 -10.62 50.00 -3.83
C GLU A 204 -11.94 50.59 -4.31
N GLN A 205 -13.04 49.81 -4.27
CA GLN A 205 -14.38 50.33 -4.55
C GLN A 205 -14.78 51.45 -3.59
N GLN A 206 -14.56 51.29 -2.28
CA GLN A 206 -14.85 52.33 -1.31
C GLN A 206 -14.02 53.59 -1.58
N ARG A 207 -12.74 53.43 -1.93
CA ARG A 207 -11.85 54.55 -2.25
C ARG A 207 -12.32 55.30 -3.51
N GLN A 208 -12.74 54.57 -4.55
CA GLN A 208 -13.32 55.19 -5.74
C GLN A 208 -14.62 55.94 -5.41
N GLN A 209 -15.50 55.37 -4.60
CA GLN A 209 -16.75 56.01 -4.21
C GLN A 209 -16.49 57.30 -3.41
N GLN A 210 -15.50 57.28 -2.52
CA GLN A 210 -15.10 58.44 -1.72
C GLN A 210 -14.50 59.55 -2.61
N LEU A 211 -13.68 59.20 -3.60
CA LEU A 211 -13.15 60.14 -4.60
C LEU A 211 -14.28 60.78 -5.43
N LEU A 212 -15.26 59.99 -5.86
CA LEU A 212 -16.40 60.49 -6.61
C LEU A 212 -17.25 61.47 -5.79
N LEU A 213 -17.46 61.16 -4.50
CA LEU A 213 -18.15 62.05 -3.58
C LEU A 213 -17.40 63.38 -3.39
N GLN A 214 -16.07 63.32 -3.23
CA GLN A 214 -15.23 64.50 -3.12
C GLN A 214 -15.27 65.38 -4.38
N GLN A 215 -15.25 64.76 -5.57
CA GLN A 215 -15.37 65.48 -6.83
C GLN A 215 -16.74 66.19 -6.96
N GLN A 216 -17.83 65.51 -6.58
CA GLN A 216 -19.16 66.11 -6.58
C GLN A 216 -19.23 67.32 -5.64
N GLN A 217 -18.61 67.22 -4.45
CA GLN A 217 -18.58 68.31 -3.49
C GLN A 217 -17.82 69.52 -4.02
N GLN A 218 -16.68 69.31 -4.71
CA GLN A 218 -15.97 70.40 -5.39
C GLN A 218 -16.79 71.06 -6.49
N GLN A 219 -17.54 70.28 -7.30
CA GLN A 219 -18.42 70.85 -8.32
C GLN A 219 -19.54 71.71 -7.71
N GLN A 220 -20.16 71.26 -6.61
CA GLN A 220 -21.16 72.07 -5.89
C GLN A 220 -20.56 73.37 -5.35
N GLN A 221 -19.35 73.33 -4.78
CA GLN A 221 -18.66 74.53 -4.32
C GLN A 221 -18.38 75.52 -5.46
N GLN A 222 -17.92 75.03 -6.62
CA GLN A 222 -17.71 75.88 -7.79
C GLN A 222 -19.02 76.51 -8.30
N GLN A 223 -20.12 75.75 -8.34
CA GLN A 223 -21.43 76.32 -8.70
C GLN A 223 -21.89 77.39 -7.71
N GLN A 224 -21.71 77.17 -6.40
CA GLN A 224 -22.04 78.18 -5.39
C GLN A 224 -21.23 79.47 -5.58
N LEU A 225 -19.91 79.35 -5.75
CA LEU A 225 -19.03 80.49 -5.99
C LEU A 225 -19.41 81.26 -7.27
N GLN A 226 -19.77 80.54 -8.33
CA GLN A 226 -20.21 81.16 -9.58
C GLN A 226 -21.54 81.92 -9.41
N LEU A 227 -22.48 81.35 -8.65
CA LEU A 227 -23.77 81.97 -8.36
C LEU A 227 -23.60 83.23 -7.49
N GLU A 228 -22.71 83.16 -6.49
CA GLU A 228 -22.37 84.28 -5.61
C GLU A 228 -21.70 85.42 -6.38
N GLN A 229 -20.77 85.11 -7.29
CA GLN A 229 -20.14 86.10 -8.17
C GLN A 229 -21.17 86.76 -9.10
N GLN A 230 -22.10 85.99 -9.67
CA GLN A 230 -23.16 86.52 -10.53
C GLN A 230 -24.09 87.46 -9.74
N GLN A 231 -24.46 87.08 -8.51
CA GLN A 231 -25.27 87.92 -7.64
C GLN A 231 -24.54 89.24 -7.28
N GLN A 232 -23.24 89.17 -6.99
CA GLN A 232 -22.43 90.34 -6.70
C GLN A 232 -22.34 91.29 -7.92
N GLN A 233 -22.19 90.75 -9.14
CA GLN A 233 -22.24 91.55 -10.37
C GLN A 233 -23.60 92.24 -10.56
N GLN A 234 -24.70 91.52 -10.29
CA GLN A 234 -26.05 92.10 -10.39
C GLN A 234 -26.25 93.25 -9.38
N GLN A 235 -25.76 93.09 -8.14
CA GLN A 235 -25.78 94.16 -7.15
C GLN A 235 -24.96 95.38 -7.60
N GLN A 236 -23.77 95.19 -8.16
CA GLN A 236 -22.97 96.30 -8.68
C GLN A 236 -23.67 97.01 -9.84
N GLN A 237 -24.34 96.28 -10.75
CA GLN A 237 -25.14 96.90 -11.81
C GLN A 237 -26.31 97.72 -11.26
N GLN A 238 -27.03 97.21 -10.25
CA GLN A 238 -28.11 97.97 -9.62
C GLN A 238 -27.61 99.24 -8.94
N GLN A 239 -26.45 99.18 -8.24
CA GLN A 239 -25.84 100.38 -7.67
C GLN A 239 -25.44 101.40 -8.74
N GLN A 240 -24.84 100.97 -9.85
CA GLN A 240 -24.51 101.88 -10.95
C GLN A 240 -25.76 102.53 -11.56
N GLN A 241 -26.85 101.77 -11.75
CA GLN A 241 -28.10 102.35 -12.24
C GLN A 241 -28.70 103.37 -11.26
N GLN A 242 -28.64 103.11 -9.95
CA GLN A 242 -29.08 104.08 -8.94
C GLN A 242 -28.24 105.37 -8.97
N LEU A 243 -26.92 105.25 -9.04
CA LEU A 243 -26.03 106.42 -9.14
C LEU A 243 -26.32 107.22 -10.41
N GLN A 244 -26.49 106.54 -11.55
CA GLN A 244 -26.78 107.20 -12.82
C GLN A 244 -28.14 107.92 -12.81
N GLN A 245 -29.17 107.36 -12.16
CA GLN A 245 -30.44 108.05 -11.95
C GLN A 245 -30.30 109.26 -11.01
N GLN A 246 -29.48 109.16 -9.97
CA GLN A 246 -29.23 110.26 -9.04
C GLN A 246 -28.50 111.42 -9.72
N ASP A 247 -27.49 111.14 -10.54
CA ASP A 247 -26.78 112.15 -11.35
C ASP A 247 -27.73 112.82 -12.36
N GLN A 248 -28.63 112.05 -12.98
CA GLN A 248 -29.62 112.60 -13.91
C GLN A 248 -30.60 113.54 -13.21
N GLN A 249 -31.04 113.21 -11.99
CA GLN A 249 -31.87 114.11 -11.18
C GLN A 249 -31.10 115.36 -10.75
N GLN A 250 -29.83 115.24 -10.36
CA GLN A 250 -29.00 116.42 -10.05
C GLN A 250 -28.81 117.31 -11.27
N GLN A 251 -28.58 116.76 -12.46
CA GLN A 251 -28.50 117.57 -13.69
C GLN A 251 -29.83 118.25 -14.00
N GLN A 252 -30.98 117.56 -13.87
CA GLN A 252 -32.28 118.21 -14.05
C GLN A 252 -32.51 119.31 -13.02
N GLN A 253 -32.12 119.11 -11.76
CA GLN A 253 -32.20 120.15 -10.74
C GLN A 253 -31.29 121.34 -11.06
N GLN A 254 -30.06 121.11 -11.50
CA GLN A 254 -29.15 122.18 -11.94
C GLN A 254 -29.69 122.94 -13.15
N GLN A 255 -30.18 122.24 -14.18
CA GLN A 255 -30.80 122.86 -15.35
C GLN A 255 -32.08 123.62 -14.99
N SER A 256 -32.91 123.09 -14.08
CA SER A 256 -34.12 123.77 -13.62
C SER A 256 -33.80 125.00 -12.76
N ALA A 257 -32.77 124.91 -11.90
CA ALA A 257 -32.30 126.02 -11.09
C ALA A 257 -31.65 127.11 -11.97
N GLU A 258 -30.89 126.71 -13.00
CA GLU A 258 -30.30 127.62 -13.98
C GLU A 258 -31.37 128.28 -14.85
N ALA A 259 -32.37 127.52 -15.31
CA ALA A 259 -33.52 128.06 -16.06
C ALA A 259 -34.39 129.00 -15.23
N THR A 260 -34.48 128.81 -13.90
CA THR A 260 -35.18 129.73 -13.00
C THR A 260 -34.37 131.01 -12.71
N ARG A 261 -33.06 131.00 -12.98
CA ARG A 261 -32.14 132.11 -12.70
C ARG A 261 -31.95 133.06 -13.89
N MET A 262 -32.36 132.65 -15.10
CA MET A 262 -32.43 133.48 -16.30
C MET A 262 -33.79 134.18 -16.41
#